data_AF-A0A538HYI3-F1
#
_entry.id   AF-A0A538HYI3-F1
#
_cell.length_a   1.000
_cell.length_b   1.000
_cell.length_c   1.000
_cell.angle_alpha   90.00
_cell.angle_beta   90.00
_cell.angle_gamma   90.00
#
_symmetry.space_group_name_H-M   'P 1'
#
loop_
_entity.id
_entity.type
_entity.pdbx_description
1 polymer ?
#
loop_
_entity_poly.entity_id
_entity_poly.type
_entity_poly.pdbx_seq_one_letter_code
_entity_poly.pdbx_strand_id
1 'polypeptide(L)'
;MEQGRFQPGTAGVIEEELLADETLWTDDDSDHSGWFCVRTNPFPCPALGCTFVADYMTAAHLILVWEQRDDPNLLRHAGRAKDVGRNPRITEYESSFGPSASYYAWEAAGGPVHGVRAP
;
A
#
# COMPACT_ATOMS: atom_id res chain seq x y z
N MET A 1 -7.04 36.21 39.42
CA MET A 1 -6.18 36.53 38.27
C MET A 1 -4.85 35.84 38.52
N GLU A 2 -4.49 34.87 37.70
CA GLU A 2 -3.09 34.48 37.44
C GLU A 2 -3.12 33.58 36.19
N GLN A 3 -2.50 34.05 35.11
CA GLN A 3 -2.49 33.38 33.80
C GLN A 3 -1.21 32.55 33.67
N GLY A 4 -1.35 31.24 33.55
CA GLY A 4 -0.25 30.33 33.23
C GLY A 4 0.19 30.50 31.77
N ARG A 5 1.43 30.96 31.57
CA ARG A 5 2.03 31.24 30.26
C ARG A 5 2.47 29.92 29.61
N PHE A 6 1.76 29.47 28.57
CA PHE A 6 2.17 28.28 27.79
C PHE A 6 3.37 28.65 26.90
N GLN A 7 4.47 27.90 27.01
CA GLN A 7 5.61 28.03 26.08
C GLN A 7 5.50 26.96 24.99
N PRO A 8 5.55 27.34 23.69
CA PRO A 8 5.59 26.35 22.62
C PRO A 8 6.98 25.70 22.59
N GLY A 9 6.99 24.37 22.62
CA GLY A 9 8.20 23.57 22.41
C GLY A 9 8.65 23.70 20.95
N THR A 10 9.92 24.05 20.77
CA THR A 10 10.60 24.05 19.47
C THR A 10 10.69 22.61 18.97
N ALA A 11 9.93 22.28 17.92
CA ALA A 11 10.11 21.03 17.20
C ALA A 11 11.37 21.17 16.33
N GLY A 12 12.46 20.52 16.74
CA GLY A 12 13.61 20.31 15.87
C GLY A 12 13.18 19.42 14.71
N VAL A 13 13.41 19.89 13.48
CA VAL A 13 13.27 19.06 12.29
C VAL A 13 14.44 18.09 12.30
N ILE A 14 14.17 16.84 12.67
CA ILE A 14 15.08 15.74 12.37
C ILE A 14 14.81 15.33 10.93
N GLU A 15 15.67 15.75 10.00
CA GLU A 15 15.79 15.15 8.68
C GLU A 15 16.42 13.75 8.88
N GLU A 16 15.61 12.82 9.36
CA GLU A 16 15.95 11.40 9.30
C GLU A 16 15.56 10.94 7.89
N GLU A 17 16.56 10.71 7.03
CA GLU A 17 16.37 9.98 5.78
C GLU A 17 15.68 8.65 6.13
N LEU A 18 14.37 8.57 5.82
CA LEU A 18 13.58 7.35 5.82
C LEU A 18 14.13 6.42 4.74
N LEU A 19 15.28 5.81 5.01
CA LEU A 19 15.73 4.60 4.34
C LEU A 19 14.64 3.56 4.61
N ALA A 20 13.85 3.26 3.58
CA ALA A 20 12.87 2.20 3.62
C ALA A 20 13.59 0.91 4.00
N ASP A 21 13.40 0.47 5.23
CA ASP A 21 13.96 -0.78 5.74
C ASP A 21 13.28 -1.93 4.97
N GLU A 22 13.94 -2.40 3.91
CA GLU A 22 13.46 -3.52 3.07
C GLU A 22 13.28 -4.81 3.89
N THR A 23 13.86 -4.88 5.08
CA THR A 23 13.81 -6.03 6.00
C THR A 23 12.54 -6.11 6.86
N LEU A 24 11.70 -5.08 6.92
CA LEU A 24 10.44 -5.13 7.69
C LEU A 24 9.34 -5.93 6.98
N TRP A 25 9.54 -6.24 5.70
CA TRP A 25 8.60 -6.92 4.82
C TRP A 25 8.98 -8.39 4.71
N THR A 26 8.88 -9.11 5.83
CA THR A 26 9.10 -10.55 5.81
C THR A 26 7.92 -11.17 5.08
N ASP A 27 8.19 -11.96 4.04
CA ASP A 27 7.23 -12.85 3.41
C ASP A 27 6.65 -13.72 4.53
N ASP A 28 5.43 -13.42 4.98
CA ASP A 28 4.75 -14.31 5.90
C ASP A 28 4.38 -15.53 5.04
N ASP A 29 5.20 -16.58 5.13
CA ASP A 29 4.98 -17.92 4.55
C ASP A 29 3.71 -18.60 5.12
N SER A 30 2.72 -17.81 5.57
CA SER A 30 1.37 -18.26 5.82
C SER A 30 0.77 -18.71 4.49
N ASP A 31 0.14 -19.89 4.53
CA ASP A 31 -0.61 -20.41 3.40
C ASP A 31 -1.77 -19.43 3.14
N HIS A 32 -1.59 -18.53 2.16
CA HIS A 32 -2.57 -17.53 1.75
C HIS A 32 -3.83 -18.17 1.09
N SER A 33 -4.08 -19.46 1.34
CA SER A 33 -5.30 -20.17 0.98
C SER A 33 -6.54 -19.41 1.44
N GLY A 34 -7.44 -19.14 0.50
CA GLY A 34 -8.67 -18.38 0.75
C GLY A 34 -8.49 -16.87 0.84
N TRP A 35 -7.30 -16.33 0.57
CA TRP A 35 -7.08 -14.90 0.48
C TRP A 35 -7.44 -14.40 -0.92
N PHE A 36 -7.90 -13.15 -0.99
CA PHE A 36 -8.29 -12.51 -2.25
C PHE A 36 -7.48 -11.26 -2.49
N CYS A 37 -7.25 -10.93 -3.76
CA CYS A 37 -6.67 -9.67 -4.21
C CYS A 37 -7.48 -9.05 -5.35
N VAL A 38 -7.15 -7.82 -5.72
CA VAL A 38 -7.77 -7.13 -6.86
C VAL A 38 -6.82 -7.16 -8.04
N ARG A 39 -7.19 -7.88 -9.10
CA ARG A 39 -6.50 -7.84 -10.39
C ARG A 39 -6.95 -6.61 -11.18
N THR A 40 -6.02 -5.91 -11.82
CA THR A 40 -6.30 -4.78 -12.72
C THR A 40 -5.84 -5.08 -14.15
N ASN A 41 -6.07 -4.16 -15.07
CA ASN A 41 -5.28 -4.10 -16.32
C ASN A 41 -3.82 -3.78 -15.96
N PRO A 42 -2.85 -4.22 -16.78
CA PRO A 42 -1.43 -3.93 -16.55
C PRO A 42 -1.19 -2.44 -16.32
N PHE A 43 -0.53 -2.11 -15.21
CA PHE A 43 -0.27 -0.73 -14.82
C PHE A 43 1.24 -0.54 -14.57
N PRO A 44 1.95 0.17 -15.45
CA PRO A 44 3.37 0.45 -15.24
C PRO A 44 3.55 1.34 -14.01
N CYS A 45 4.54 1.00 -13.18
CA CYS A 45 4.90 1.82 -12.04
C CYS A 45 5.34 3.21 -12.54
N PRO A 46 4.74 4.31 -12.05
CA PRO A 46 5.06 5.65 -12.53
C PRO A 46 6.34 6.23 -11.89
N ALA A 47 7.00 5.52 -10.98
CA ALA A 47 8.30 5.94 -10.47
C ALA A 47 9.34 5.95 -11.59
N LEU A 48 10.16 7.00 -11.59
CA LEU A 48 11.18 7.20 -12.60
C LEU A 48 12.18 6.04 -12.59
N GLY A 49 12.33 5.36 -13.73
CA GLY A 49 13.25 4.23 -13.88
C GLY A 49 12.75 2.90 -13.32
N CYS A 50 11.55 2.84 -12.74
CA CYS A 50 10.96 1.57 -12.32
C CYS A 50 10.35 0.83 -13.52
N THR A 51 10.74 -0.43 -13.73
CA THR A 51 10.23 -1.27 -14.81
C THR A 51 9.11 -2.21 -14.36
N PHE A 52 8.66 -2.11 -13.10
CA PHE A 52 7.60 -2.95 -12.57
C PHE A 52 6.27 -2.66 -13.27
N VAL A 53 5.58 -3.72 -13.72
CA VAL A 53 4.23 -3.62 -14.29
C VAL A 53 3.30 -4.41 -13.38
N ALA A 54 2.37 -3.69 -12.75
CA ALA A 54 1.43 -4.27 -11.81
C ALA A 54 0.19 -4.81 -12.54
N ASP A 55 -0.01 -6.13 -12.48
CA ASP A 55 -1.27 -6.77 -12.89
C ASP A 55 -2.32 -6.76 -11.78
N TYR A 56 -1.92 -6.42 -10.56
CA TYR A 56 -2.74 -6.40 -9.36
C TYR A 56 -2.71 -5.02 -8.69
N MET A 57 -3.67 -4.76 -7.82
CA MET A 57 -3.63 -3.61 -6.92
C MET A 57 -2.43 -3.79 -6.00
N THR A 58 -1.47 -2.86 -6.07
CA THR A 58 -0.21 -2.98 -5.35
C THR A 58 0.10 -1.79 -4.44
N ALA A 59 0.87 -2.09 -3.40
CA ALA A 59 1.48 -1.21 -2.42
C ALA A 59 3.00 -1.28 -2.58
N ALA A 60 3.64 -0.22 -3.10
CA ALA A 60 5.09 -0.17 -3.38
C ALA A 60 5.70 -1.33 -4.21
N HIS A 61 4.89 -2.23 -4.80
CA HIS A 61 5.15 -3.48 -5.57
C HIS A 61 4.62 -4.77 -4.90
N LEU A 62 4.07 -4.68 -3.70
CA LEU A 62 3.41 -5.79 -2.99
C LEU A 62 1.94 -5.87 -3.37
N ILE A 63 1.38 -7.06 -3.46
CA ILE A 63 -0.04 -7.27 -3.77
C ILE A 63 -0.87 -7.06 -2.50
N LEU A 64 -1.87 -6.20 -2.59
CA LEU A 64 -2.81 -5.99 -1.49
C LEU A 64 -3.81 -7.15 -1.42
N VAL A 65 -3.82 -7.83 -0.28
CA VAL A 65 -4.62 -9.05 -0.05
C VAL A 65 -5.48 -8.94 1.20
N TRP A 66 -6.48 -9.81 1.30
CA TRP A 66 -7.31 -9.94 2.51
C TRP A 66 -7.84 -11.35 2.76
N GLU A 67 -7.86 -11.78 4.02
CA GLU A 67 -8.25 -13.14 4.44
C GLU A 67 -9.75 -13.34 4.75
N GLN A 68 -10.43 -12.36 5.35
CA GLN A 68 -11.75 -12.59 5.99
C GLN A 68 -12.98 -12.13 5.18
N ARG A 69 -12.90 -10.97 4.50
CA ARG A 69 -14.00 -10.35 3.75
C ARG A 69 -13.48 -9.32 2.76
N ASP A 70 -14.30 -8.84 1.83
CA ASP A 70 -13.93 -7.70 1.01
C ASP A 70 -13.57 -6.48 1.89
N ASP A 71 -12.29 -6.07 1.87
CA ASP A 71 -11.83 -4.92 2.64
C ASP A 71 -12.41 -3.63 2.04
N PRO A 72 -13.12 -2.81 2.83
CA PRO A 72 -13.71 -1.55 2.33
C PRO A 72 -12.70 -0.60 1.70
N ASN A 73 -11.43 -0.63 2.14
CA ASN A 73 -10.42 0.21 1.53
C ASN A 73 -9.93 -0.35 0.20
N LEU A 74 -9.69 -1.66 0.10
CA LEU A 74 -9.39 -2.36 -1.14
C LEU A 74 -10.51 -2.13 -2.17
N LEU A 75 -11.78 -2.22 -1.74
CA LEU A 75 -12.94 -1.87 -2.57
C LEU A 75 -12.94 -0.40 -2.99
N ARG A 76 -12.59 0.52 -2.10
CA ARG A 76 -12.48 1.96 -2.43
C ARG A 76 -11.39 2.22 -3.47
N HIS A 77 -10.23 1.59 -3.33
CA HIS A 77 -9.12 1.71 -4.28
C HIS A 77 -9.46 1.04 -5.61
N ALA A 78 -10.13 -0.12 -5.57
CA ALA A 78 -10.70 -0.73 -6.76
C ALA A 78 -11.67 0.23 -7.46
N GLY A 79 -12.57 0.89 -6.73
CA GLY A 79 -13.44 1.94 -7.27
C GLY A 79 -12.67 3.03 -8.02
N ARG A 80 -11.63 3.59 -7.40
CA ARG A 80 -10.75 4.59 -8.05
C ARG A 80 -10.05 4.04 -9.29
N ALA A 81 -9.58 2.79 -9.24
CA ALA A 81 -8.97 2.13 -10.40
C ALA A 81 -9.98 1.93 -11.54
N LYS A 82 -11.24 1.61 -11.22
CA LYS A 82 -12.32 1.53 -12.20
C LYS A 82 -12.56 2.88 -12.87
N ASP A 83 -12.59 3.96 -12.10
CA ASP A 83 -12.85 5.33 -12.61
C ASP A 83 -11.79 5.78 -13.63
N VAL A 84 -10.55 5.28 -13.52
CA VAL A 84 -9.46 5.54 -14.48
C VAL A 84 -9.29 4.43 -15.53
N GLY A 85 -10.29 3.54 -15.68
CA GLY A 85 -10.32 2.54 -16.75
C GLY A 85 -9.40 1.33 -16.54
N ARG A 86 -8.94 1.07 -15.31
CA ARG A 86 -8.04 -0.06 -15.00
C ARG A 86 -8.76 -1.41 -14.78
N ASN A 87 -10.07 -1.50 -14.97
CA ASN A 87 -10.85 -2.75 -14.95
C ASN A 87 -10.54 -3.70 -13.76
N PRO A 88 -10.78 -3.25 -12.51
CA PRO A 88 -10.51 -4.05 -11.32
C PRO A 88 -11.47 -5.24 -11.21
N ARG A 89 -10.96 -6.39 -10.79
CA ARG A 89 -11.70 -7.64 -10.58
C ARG A 89 -11.12 -8.40 -9.40
N ILE A 90 -11.98 -8.91 -8.52
CA ILE A 90 -11.57 -9.75 -7.39
C ILE A 90 -11.12 -11.10 -7.96
N THR A 91 -9.99 -11.61 -7.46
CA THR A 91 -9.48 -12.95 -7.75
C THR A 91 -8.92 -13.56 -6.48
N GLU A 92 -8.93 -14.88 -6.37
CA GLU A 92 -8.18 -15.59 -5.35
C GLU A 92 -6.68 -15.29 -5.54
N TYR A 93 -5.97 -15.10 -4.45
CA TYR A 93 -4.54 -14.81 -4.45
C TYR A 93 -3.74 -16.12 -4.48
N GLU A 94 -2.69 -16.14 -5.29
CA GLU A 94 -1.70 -17.21 -5.33
C GLU A 94 -0.32 -16.60 -5.03
N SER A 95 0.51 -17.28 -4.24
CA SER A 95 1.86 -16.82 -3.90
C SER A 95 2.74 -16.59 -5.14
N SER A 96 2.46 -17.29 -6.24
CA SER A 96 3.11 -17.07 -7.54
C SER A 96 2.84 -15.70 -8.16
N PHE A 97 1.86 -14.93 -7.67
CA PHE A 97 1.62 -13.56 -8.14
C PHE A 97 2.70 -12.59 -7.64
N GLY A 98 3.43 -12.96 -6.61
CA GLY A 98 4.48 -12.16 -5.99
C GLY A 98 4.15 -11.80 -4.55
N PRO A 99 5.04 -11.04 -3.91
CA PRO A 99 4.96 -10.75 -2.48
C PRO A 99 3.68 -9.97 -2.17
N SER A 100 3.05 -10.29 -1.04
CA SER A 100 1.78 -9.74 -0.61
C SER A 100 1.94 -8.89 0.64
N ALA A 101 0.96 -8.04 0.89
CA ALA A 101 0.75 -7.40 2.18
C ALA A 101 -0.74 -7.24 2.43
N SER A 102 -1.17 -7.43 3.68
CA SER A 102 -2.53 -7.02 4.05
C SER A 102 -2.67 -5.50 3.93
N TYR A 103 -3.88 -5.03 3.70
CA TYR A 103 -4.14 -3.59 3.63
C TYR A 103 -3.73 -2.87 4.93
N TYR A 104 -3.90 -3.51 6.09
CA TYR A 104 -3.45 -2.98 7.38
C TYR A 104 -1.93 -2.89 7.48
N ALA A 105 -1.20 -3.90 7.00
CA ALA A 105 0.26 -3.85 6.98
C ALA A 105 0.76 -2.68 6.10
N TRP A 106 0.11 -2.45 4.96
CA TRP A 106 0.42 -1.30 4.10
C TRP A 106 0.11 0.05 4.77
N GLU A 107 -1.05 0.19 5.42
CA GLU A 107 -1.38 1.43 6.16
C GLU A 107 -0.45 1.65 7.35
N ALA A 108 -0.11 0.59 8.09
CA ALA A 108 0.83 0.66 9.21
C ALA A 108 2.23 1.09 8.75
N ALA A 109 2.63 0.73 7.53
CA ALA A 109 3.86 1.17 6.90
C ALA A 109 3.79 2.63 6.36
N GLY A 110 2.69 3.35 6.56
CA GLY A 110 2.51 4.74 6.10
C GLY A 110 2.00 4.86 4.66
N GLY A 111 1.44 3.78 4.10
CA GLY A 111 0.90 3.77 2.75
C GLY A 111 1.93 4.01 1.65
N PRO A 112 3.13 3.36 1.68
CA PRO A 112 4.18 3.62 0.70
C PRO A 112 3.68 3.27 -0.70
N VAL A 113 3.71 4.25 -1.59
CA VAL A 113 3.44 4.04 -3.02
C VAL A 113 4.44 4.85 -3.83
N HIS A 114 5.12 4.15 -4.74
CA HIS A 114 5.95 4.76 -5.76
C HIS A 114 5.13 5.57 -6.78
N GLY A 115 3.78 5.53 -6.70
CA GLY A 115 2.95 5.91 -7.83
C GLY A 115 1.69 6.73 -7.61
N VAL A 116 1.62 7.53 -6.55
CA VAL A 116 0.71 8.66 -6.54
C VAL A 116 1.55 9.91 -6.34
N ARG A 117 1.71 10.70 -7.42
CA ARG A 117 2.20 12.06 -7.27
C ARG A 117 1.11 12.78 -6.47
N ALA A 118 1.39 13.10 -5.20
CA ALA A 118 0.51 13.96 -4.42
C ALA A 118 0.32 15.28 -5.19
N PRO A 119 -0.89 15.88 -5.18
CA PRO A 119 -1.09 17.22 -5.73
C PRO A 119 -0.17 18.25 -5.08
#